data_AF-A0A0K6GPV5-F1
#
_entry.id   AF-A0A0K6GPV5-F1
#
_cell.length_a   1.000
_cell.length_b   1.000
_cell.length_c   1.000
_cell.angle_alpha   90.00
_cell.angle_beta   90.00
_cell.angle_gamma   90.00
#
_symmetry.space_group_name_H-M   'P 1'
#
loop_
_entity.id
_entity.type
_entity.pdbx_description
1 polymer ?
#
loop_
_entity_poly.entity_id
_entity_poly.type
_entity_poly.pdbx_seq_one_letter_code
_entity_poly.pdbx_strand_id
1 'polypeptide(L)'
;MIPFFKKKKQGEDSTVQAGQLFDGAAEQQDEDVHTTLSIHPLMSLTAEQKYYFQYVNNELPPLKKNQVSLSGIEWKKEDDRYIVTALIRNALDKAIRFDQTRLLFIGTNDEIISRKTFQLSEMGEIPPRSSRPWFFVFNKHELLLDKIPRFGWKLSFELRKKHSLELDDSWENSLSEEDKKELERLVRSLPRLGENEVNIVGLQATTDEEGNLVVGLLIRNGNQKDIQFKKLPLVVEDASGEVIARGLFTLDLQIKANTSKPWTFIFPKSLILKEKIDLRQWQVYSPHP
;
A
#
# COMPACT_ATOMS: atom_id res chain seq x y z
N MET A 1 37.53 -28.49 3.97
CA MET A 1 36.86 -27.18 4.13
C MET A 1 36.05 -26.93 2.87
N ILE A 2 34.71 -26.95 2.94
CA ILE A 2 33.84 -26.89 1.75
C ILE A 2 33.96 -25.49 1.12
N PRO A 3 34.22 -25.35 -0.19
CA PRO A 3 34.55 -24.07 -0.85
C PRO A 3 33.46 -22.98 -0.80
N PHE A 4 32.27 -23.26 -0.26
CA PHE A 4 31.14 -22.32 -0.18
C PHE A 4 31.22 -21.31 0.98
N PHE A 5 32.00 -21.56 2.02
CA PHE A 5 32.08 -20.69 3.23
C PHE A 5 32.71 -19.30 2.99
N LYS A 6 33.10 -18.96 1.75
CA LYS A 6 33.69 -17.66 1.39
C LYS A 6 32.79 -16.76 0.54
N LYS A 7 31.59 -17.20 0.15
CA LYS A 7 30.70 -16.37 -0.69
C LYS A 7 29.95 -15.37 0.17
N LYS A 8 30.47 -14.14 0.25
CA LYS A 8 29.73 -12.97 0.74
C LYS A 8 28.46 -12.76 -0.08
N LYS A 9 27.40 -12.28 0.57
CA LYS A 9 26.20 -11.81 -0.12
C LYS A 9 26.57 -10.78 -1.17
N GLN A 10 25.89 -10.87 -2.30
CA GLN A 10 26.01 -9.94 -3.41
C GLN A 10 25.00 -8.80 -3.29
N GLY A 11 23.81 -9.10 -2.78
CA GLY A 11 22.76 -8.11 -2.56
C GLY A 11 22.82 -7.50 -1.16
N GLU A 12 22.32 -6.29 -1.05
CA GLU A 12 22.11 -5.61 0.22
C GLU A 12 20.72 -5.96 0.81
N ASP A 13 20.51 -5.51 2.05
CA ASP A 13 19.22 -5.63 2.73
C ASP A 13 18.36 -4.40 2.44
N SER A 14 17.08 -4.63 2.13
CA SER A 14 16.07 -3.59 2.12
C SER A 14 15.04 -3.89 3.20
N THR A 15 14.94 -3.01 4.20
CA THR A 15 14.10 -3.20 5.39
C THR A 15 13.05 -2.11 5.46
N VAL A 16 11.81 -2.51 5.75
CA VAL A 16 10.65 -1.63 5.86
C VAL A 16 9.88 -1.92 7.14
N GLN A 17 9.09 -0.96 7.60
CA GLN A 17 8.18 -1.19 8.72
C GLN A 17 6.99 -2.01 8.27
N ALA A 18 6.55 -2.96 9.10
CA ALA A 18 5.44 -3.84 8.78
C ALA A 18 4.15 -3.08 8.43
N GLY A 19 3.88 -1.97 9.12
CA GLY A 19 2.72 -1.10 8.85
C GLY A 19 2.72 -0.46 7.45
N GLN A 20 3.86 -0.43 6.75
CA GLN A 20 3.89 0.02 5.36
C GLN A 20 3.36 -1.05 4.40
N LEU A 21 3.48 -2.33 4.76
CA LEU A 21 3.07 -3.48 3.95
C LEU A 21 1.71 -4.06 4.35
N PHE A 22 1.40 -4.08 5.65
CA PHE A 22 0.25 -4.79 6.21
C PHE A 22 -0.60 -3.86 7.09
N ASP A 23 -1.91 -3.94 6.91
CA ASP A 23 -2.86 -3.20 7.76
C ASP A 23 -2.91 -3.71 9.19
N GLY A 24 -3.03 -2.77 10.13
CA GLY A 24 -3.07 -3.06 11.57
C GLY A 24 -1.79 -3.69 12.12
N ALA A 25 -0.67 -3.63 11.39
CA ALA A 25 0.62 -4.00 11.96
C ALA A 25 1.08 -2.94 12.97
N ALA A 26 1.59 -3.41 14.12
CA ALA A 26 2.10 -2.53 15.17
C ALA A 26 3.30 -1.72 14.69
N GLU A 27 3.51 -0.56 15.31
CA GLU A 27 4.67 0.29 15.04
C GLU A 27 5.99 -0.43 15.38
N GLN A 28 7.06 0.02 14.74
CA GLN A 28 8.40 -0.50 15.03
C GLN A 28 8.76 -0.28 16.51
N GLN A 29 9.33 -1.30 17.13
CA GLN A 29 9.86 -1.22 18.49
C GLN A 29 11.37 -1.45 18.48
N ASP A 30 12.09 -0.80 19.39
CA ASP A 30 13.54 -0.96 19.54
C ASP A 30 13.88 -2.25 20.32
N GLU A 31 13.43 -3.39 19.79
CA GLU A 31 13.73 -4.74 20.26
C GLU A 31 14.38 -5.49 19.10
N ASP A 32 15.55 -6.10 19.33
CA ASP A 32 16.25 -6.89 18.33
C ASP A 32 15.61 -8.28 18.17
N VAL A 33 15.35 -8.66 16.92
CA VAL A 33 14.71 -9.91 16.54
C VAL A 33 15.64 -10.68 15.58
N HIS A 34 16.14 -11.82 16.07
CA HIS A 34 16.80 -12.80 15.22
C HIS A 34 15.77 -13.74 14.59
N THR A 35 15.94 -13.99 13.30
CA THR A 35 15.04 -14.81 12.50
C THR A 35 15.55 -16.23 12.38
N THR A 36 14.66 -17.22 12.47
CA THR A 36 14.96 -18.62 12.17
C THR A 36 14.68 -18.94 10.70
N LEU A 37 15.46 -19.82 10.07
CA LEU A 37 15.19 -20.19 8.68
C LEU A 37 13.92 -21.05 8.60
N SER A 38 13.02 -20.69 7.69
CA SER A 38 11.86 -21.50 7.33
C SER A 38 11.94 -21.87 5.85
N ILE A 39 11.74 -23.15 5.50
CA ILE A 39 11.73 -23.62 4.10
C ILE A 39 10.31 -23.98 3.69
N HIS A 40 9.87 -23.52 2.52
CA HIS A 40 8.52 -23.81 2.04
C HIS A 40 8.41 -25.31 1.73
N PRO A 41 7.34 -26.03 2.14
CA PRO A 41 7.27 -27.49 1.99
C PRO A 41 7.40 -27.98 0.55
N LEU A 42 6.91 -27.20 -0.42
CA LEU A 42 6.99 -27.53 -1.85
C LEU A 42 8.31 -27.10 -2.50
N MET A 43 9.21 -26.42 -1.78
CA MET A 43 10.49 -25.98 -2.33
C MET A 43 11.50 -27.12 -2.30
N SER A 44 11.87 -27.61 -3.48
CA SER A 44 12.92 -28.64 -3.62
C SER A 44 14.31 -28.00 -3.48
N LEU A 45 14.94 -28.20 -2.33
CA LEU A 45 16.31 -27.78 -2.05
C LEU A 45 17.18 -28.98 -1.71
N THR A 46 18.38 -29.02 -2.28
CA THR A 46 19.45 -29.93 -1.86
C THR A 46 19.88 -29.66 -0.42
N ALA A 47 20.51 -30.66 0.22
CA ALA A 47 21.07 -30.49 1.58
C ALA A 47 22.09 -29.33 1.63
N GLU A 48 22.90 -29.17 0.58
CA GLU A 48 23.87 -28.09 0.46
C GLU A 48 23.19 -26.71 0.40
N GLN A 49 22.12 -26.57 -0.39
CA GLN A 49 21.36 -25.31 -0.45
C GLN A 49 20.70 -24.97 0.88
N LYS A 50 20.12 -25.96 1.58
CA LYS A 50 19.55 -25.76 2.92
C LYS A 50 20.60 -25.28 3.90
N TYR A 51 21.78 -25.91 3.90
CA TYR A 51 22.91 -25.49 4.73
C TYR A 51 23.37 -24.06 4.39
N TYR A 52 23.47 -23.74 3.10
CA TYR A 52 23.85 -22.40 2.65
C TYR A 52 22.87 -21.33 3.13
N PHE A 53 21.56 -21.53 2.97
CA PHE A 53 20.57 -20.56 3.45
C PHE A 53 20.56 -20.44 4.98
N GLN A 54 20.80 -21.54 5.70
CA GLN A 54 20.92 -21.50 7.16
C GLN A 54 22.13 -20.67 7.59
N TYR A 55 23.28 -20.89 6.94
CA TYR A 55 24.49 -20.12 7.18
C TYR A 55 24.24 -18.63 6.89
N VAL A 56 23.70 -18.30 5.71
CA VAL A 56 23.38 -16.91 5.36
C VAL A 56 22.43 -16.28 6.38
N ASN A 57 21.35 -16.96 6.77
CA ASN A 57 20.40 -16.44 7.76
C ASN A 57 21.08 -16.15 9.12
N ASN A 58 21.99 -17.00 9.56
CA ASN A 58 22.66 -16.85 10.86
C ASN A 58 23.68 -15.69 10.86
N GLU A 59 24.26 -15.36 9.71
CA GLU A 59 25.20 -14.24 9.55
C GLU A 59 24.49 -12.87 9.40
N LEU A 60 23.15 -12.85 9.27
CA LEU A 60 22.43 -11.59 9.13
C LEU A 60 22.27 -10.86 10.47
N PRO A 61 22.40 -9.52 10.47
CA PRO A 61 22.13 -8.73 11.65
C PRO A 61 20.67 -8.87 12.09
N PRO A 62 20.35 -8.69 13.38
CA PRO A 62 18.98 -8.69 13.85
C PRO A 62 18.16 -7.59 13.15
N LEU A 63 16.87 -7.83 13.00
CA LEU A 63 15.90 -6.79 12.63
C LEU A 63 15.36 -6.13 13.88
N LYS A 64 14.78 -4.94 13.75
CA LYS A 64 13.93 -4.39 14.81
C LYS A 64 12.55 -5.03 14.75
N LYS A 65 11.90 -5.18 15.91
CA LYS A 65 10.56 -5.73 16.00
C LYS A 65 9.57 -4.95 15.15
N ASN A 66 8.66 -5.71 14.50
CA ASN A 66 7.71 -5.21 13.51
C ASN A 66 8.35 -4.66 12.23
N GLN A 67 9.52 -5.16 11.85
CA GLN A 67 10.09 -4.96 10.52
C GLN A 67 9.90 -6.17 9.60
N VAL A 68 9.96 -5.89 8.31
CA VAL A 68 10.05 -6.88 7.23
C VAL A 68 11.23 -6.51 6.36
N SER A 69 12.02 -7.49 5.94
CA SER A 69 13.22 -7.24 5.14
C SER A 69 13.34 -8.20 3.96
N LEU A 70 13.85 -7.69 2.83
CA LEU A 70 14.34 -8.47 1.72
C LEU A 70 15.86 -8.45 1.77
N SER A 71 16.46 -9.59 2.09
CA SER A 71 17.90 -9.74 2.20
C SER A 71 18.47 -10.37 0.93
N GLY A 72 19.03 -9.55 0.04
CA GLY A 72 19.53 -10.01 -1.26
C GLY A 72 20.73 -10.94 -1.12
N ILE A 73 20.68 -12.14 -1.70
CA ILE A 73 21.76 -13.13 -1.61
C ILE A 73 22.64 -13.08 -2.86
N GLU A 74 22.08 -13.43 -4.00
CA GLU A 74 22.76 -13.48 -5.29
C GLU A 74 21.74 -13.38 -6.42
N TRP A 75 22.22 -13.09 -7.63
CA TRP A 75 21.45 -13.33 -8.83
C TRP A 75 22.21 -14.24 -9.79
N LYS A 76 21.48 -14.98 -10.63
CA LYS A 76 22.02 -15.80 -11.70
C LYS A 76 21.26 -15.53 -12.98
N LYS A 77 21.95 -15.64 -14.11
CA LYS A 77 21.33 -15.61 -15.43
C LYS A 77 21.18 -17.04 -15.93
N GLU A 78 19.97 -17.39 -16.35
CA GLU A 78 19.63 -18.65 -17.02
C GLU A 78 18.82 -18.28 -18.27
N ASP A 79 19.46 -18.40 -19.44
CA ASP A 79 18.91 -17.95 -20.73
C ASP A 79 18.48 -16.47 -20.67
N ASP A 80 17.20 -16.19 -20.91
CA ASP A 80 16.60 -14.85 -20.84
C ASP A 80 15.98 -14.53 -19.46
N ARG A 81 16.32 -15.31 -18.43
CA ARG A 81 15.83 -15.12 -17.06
C ARG A 81 16.96 -14.74 -16.12
N TYR A 82 16.65 -13.82 -15.21
CA TYR A 82 17.50 -13.38 -14.12
C TYR A 82 16.82 -13.81 -12.82
N ILE A 83 17.41 -14.81 -12.17
CA ILE A 83 16.91 -15.39 -10.91
C ILE A 83 17.61 -14.66 -9.77
N VAL A 84 16.89 -13.76 -9.12
CA VAL A 84 17.32 -13.03 -7.93
C VAL A 84 16.91 -13.81 -6.70
N THR A 85 17.87 -14.25 -5.89
CA THR A 85 17.64 -15.00 -4.66
C THR A 85 17.72 -14.05 -3.46
N ALA A 86 16.72 -14.08 -2.59
CA ALA A 86 16.72 -13.30 -1.35
C ALA A 86 16.05 -14.06 -0.20
N LEU A 87 16.32 -13.66 1.05
CA LEU A 87 15.51 -14.05 2.21
C LEU A 87 14.44 -12.99 2.45
N ILE A 88 13.18 -13.38 2.51
CA ILE A 88 12.11 -12.56 3.08
C ILE A 88 12.09 -12.81 4.59
N ARG A 89 12.36 -11.76 5.37
CA ARG A 89 12.54 -11.83 6.82
C ARG A 89 11.33 -11.21 7.52
N ASN A 90 10.71 -11.94 8.43
CA ASN A 90 9.58 -11.53 9.25
C ASN A 90 10.03 -11.31 10.71
N ALA A 91 10.03 -10.06 11.18
CA ALA A 91 10.32 -9.72 12.58
C ALA A 91 9.06 -9.42 13.40
N LEU A 92 7.88 -9.84 12.93
CA LEU A 92 6.64 -9.78 13.70
C LEU A 92 6.49 -11.03 14.57
N ASP A 93 5.70 -10.91 15.63
CA ASP A 93 5.24 -12.01 16.48
C ASP A 93 4.08 -12.82 15.87
N LYS A 94 3.66 -12.45 14.65
CA LYS A 94 2.62 -13.13 13.87
C LYS A 94 3.14 -13.57 12.51
N ALA A 95 2.50 -14.58 11.94
CA ALA A 95 2.77 -14.99 10.56
C ALA A 95 2.36 -13.87 9.60
N ILE A 96 3.06 -13.77 8.46
CA ILE A 96 2.74 -12.83 7.39
C ILE A 96 2.49 -13.59 6.09
N ARG A 97 1.60 -13.05 5.26
CA ARG A 97 1.29 -13.55 3.93
C ARG A 97 1.40 -12.40 2.94
N PHE A 98 1.92 -12.71 1.77
CA PHE A 98 1.95 -11.79 0.64
C PHE A 98 1.01 -12.32 -0.45
N ASP A 99 0.23 -11.43 -1.06
CA ASP A 99 -0.53 -11.77 -2.26
C ASP A 99 0.20 -11.22 -3.49
N GLN A 100 -0.34 -10.20 -4.15
CA GLN A 100 0.38 -9.50 -5.23
C GLN A 100 1.32 -8.46 -4.62
N THR A 101 2.62 -8.61 -4.83
CA THR A 101 3.62 -7.68 -4.27
C THR A 101 4.48 -7.11 -5.38
N ARG A 102 4.55 -5.78 -5.45
CA ARG A 102 5.41 -5.08 -6.40
C ARG A 102 6.78 -4.86 -5.80
N LEU A 103 7.82 -5.31 -6.50
CA LEU A 103 9.20 -5.23 -6.08
C LEU A 103 10.02 -4.42 -7.09
N LEU A 104 11.02 -3.72 -6.57
CA LEU A 104 12.04 -3.02 -7.34
C LEU A 104 13.35 -3.80 -7.25
N PHE A 105 13.94 -4.09 -8.39
CA PHE A 105 15.32 -4.52 -8.48
C PHE A 105 16.18 -3.29 -8.76
N ILE A 106 17.06 -2.95 -7.84
CA ILE A 106 17.77 -1.67 -7.79
C ILE A 106 19.28 -1.93 -7.90
N GLY A 107 19.97 -1.14 -8.71
CA GLY A 107 21.41 -1.17 -8.87
C GLY A 107 22.17 -0.44 -7.76
N THR A 108 23.47 -0.21 -7.98
CA THR A 108 24.38 0.30 -6.95
C THR A 108 24.27 1.80 -6.73
N ASN A 109 23.75 2.55 -7.70
CA ASN A 109 23.55 4.00 -7.64
C ASN A 109 22.05 4.35 -7.57
N ASP A 110 21.27 3.47 -6.95
CA ASP A 110 19.81 3.57 -6.82
C ASP A 110 19.03 3.59 -8.15
N GLU A 111 19.67 3.21 -9.27
CA GLU A 111 19.00 3.04 -10.54
C GLU A 111 18.04 1.84 -10.54
N ILE A 112 16.84 2.00 -11.08
CA ILE A 112 15.87 0.91 -11.19
C ILE A 112 16.27 0.01 -12.36
N ILE A 113 16.76 -1.19 -12.05
CA ILE A 113 17.06 -2.24 -13.02
C ILE A 113 15.78 -2.87 -13.54
N SER A 114 14.80 -3.11 -12.66
CA SER A 114 13.50 -3.66 -13.04
C SER A 114 12.44 -3.34 -11.99
N ARG A 115 11.18 -3.31 -12.43
CA ARG A 115 10.00 -3.16 -11.59
C ARG A 115 9.00 -4.24 -11.98
N LYS A 116 8.66 -5.12 -11.04
CA LYS A 116 7.81 -6.28 -11.33
C LYS A 116 6.82 -6.57 -10.20
N THR A 117 5.60 -6.93 -10.57
CA THR A 117 4.61 -7.46 -9.64
C THR A 117 4.72 -8.98 -9.61
N PHE A 118 4.87 -9.55 -8.42
CA PHE A 118 4.96 -10.99 -8.19
C PHE A 118 3.70 -11.50 -7.50
N GLN A 119 3.23 -12.69 -7.92
CA GLN A 119 2.23 -13.48 -7.19
C GLN A 119 2.94 -14.24 -6.07
N LEU A 120 2.95 -13.70 -4.86
CA LEU A 120 3.65 -14.29 -3.72
C LEU A 120 2.73 -15.12 -2.82
N SER A 121 1.44 -15.25 -3.17
CA SER A 121 0.50 -16.12 -2.45
C SER A 121 0.95 -17.58 -2.40
N GLU A 122 1.69 -18.03 -3.43
CA GLU A 122 2.28 -19.37 -3.51
C GLU A 122 3.41 -19.61 -2.50
N MET A 123 3.95 -18.56 -1.88
CA MET A 123 4.93 -18.68 -0.80
C MET A 123 4.30 -19.19 0.52
N GLY A 124 2.96 -19.14 0.60
CA GLY A 124 2.22 -19.43 1.81
C GLY A 124 2.55 -18.45 2.94
N GLU A 125 2.29 -18.88 4.16
CA GLU A 125 2.61 -18.09 5.34
C GLU A 125 4.11 -18.15 5.67
N ILE A 126 4.68 -17.00 6.01
CA ILE A 126 6.01 -16.90 6.62
C ILE A 126 5.79 -16.85 8.13
N PRO A 127 6.27 -17.85 8.89
CA PRO A 127 6.09 -17.90 10.35
C PRO A 127 6.61 -16.66 11.08
N PRO A 128 6.13 -16.38 12.30
CA PRO A 128 6.70 -15.36 13.18
C PRO A 128 8.22 -15.50 13.32
N ARG A 129 8.94 -14.38 13.41
CA ARG A 129 10.39 -14.35 13.69
C ARG A 129 11.20 -15.32 12.81
N SER A 130 10.91 -15.35 11.51
CA SER A 130 11.51 -16.30 10.57
C SER A 130 11.93 -15.66 9.24
N SER A 131 12.80 -16.35 8.50
CA SER A 131 13.29 -15.96 7.18
C SER A 131 12.99 -17.06 6.17
N ARG A 132 12.42 -16.69 5.02
CA ARG A 132 12.07 -17.60 3.93
C ARG A 132 12.97 -17.31 2.71
N PRO A 133 13.75 -18.26 2.20
CA PRO A 133 14.43 -18.09 0.92
C PRO A 133 13.39 -18.11 -0.20
N TRP A 134 13.58 -17.25 -1.20
CA TRP A 134 12.76 -17.23 -2.40
C TRP A 134 13.54 -16.82 -3.63
N PHE A 135 13.05 -17.27 -4.79
CA PHE A 135 13.64 -17.03 -6.11
C PHE A 135 12.72 -16.11 -6.91
N PHE A 136 13.15 -14.87 -7.10
CA PHE A 136 12.44 -13.85 -7.88
C PHE A 136 12.96 -13.86 -9.31
N VAL A 137 12.11 -14.27 -10.24
CA VAL A 137 12.48 -14.39 -11.66
C VAL A 137 12.09 -13.13 -12.41
N PHE A 138 13.08 -12.43 -12.97
CA PHE A 138 12.92 -11.31 -13.90
C PHE A 138 13.29 -11.77 -15.31
N ASN A 139 12.45 -11.47 -16.29
CA ASN A 139 12.74 -11.73 -17.69
C ASN A 139 13.53 -10.57 -18.28
N LYS A 140 14.35 -10.84 -19.30
CA LYS A 140 15.17 -9.83 -19.98
C LYS A 140 14.36 -8.62 -20.46
N HIS A 141 13.15 -8.82 -20.98
CA HIS A 141 12.28 -7.74 -21.46
C HIS A 141 11.67 -6.89 -20.34
N GLU A 142 11.77 -7.34 -19.08
CA GLU A 142 11.32 -6.58 -17.90
C GLU A 142 12.45 -5.72 -17.32
N LEU A 143 13.67 -5.82 -17.85
CA LEU A 143 14.81 -5.02 -17.40
C LEU A 143 14.82 -3.67 -18.13
N LEU A 144 15.02 -2.60 -17.36
CA LEU A 144 15.22 -1.23 -17.85
C LEU A 144 16.70 -0.96 -18.18
N LEU A 145 17.60 -1.85 -17.73
CA LEU A 145 19.04 -1.75 -17.89
C LEU A 145 19.62 -3.09 -18.36
N ASP A 146 20.54 -3.03 -19.33
CA ASP A 146 21.16 -4.23 -19.90
C ASP A 146 22.20 -4.89 -18.97
N LYS A 147 22.79 -4.10 -18.06
CA LYS A 147 23.86 -4.54 -17.16
C LYS A 147 23.39 -4.52 -15.72
N ILE A 148 23.45 -5.69 -15.07
CA ILE A 148 23.13 -5.87 -13.66
C ILE A 148 24.45 -5.97 -12.89
N PRO A 149 24.70 -5.14 -11.86
CA PRO A 149 25.93 -5.21 -11.08
C PRO A 149 25.98 -6.53 -10.30
N ARG A 150 27.19 -7.10 -10.17
CA ARG A 150 27.37 -8.34 -9.42
C ARG A 150 27.19 -8.16 -7.91
N PHE A 151 27.50 -6.98 -7.37
CA PHE A 151 27.43 -6.65 -5.94
C PHE A 151 26.74 -5.32 -5.72
N GLY A 152 26.22 -5.07 -4.51
CA GLY A 152 25.65 -3.79 -4.08
C GLY A 152 24.26 -3.46 -4.65
N TRP A 153 23.64 -4.42 -5.32
CA TRP A 153 22.25 -4.32 -5.76
C TRP A 153 21.29 -4.59 -4.61
N LYS A 154 20.03 -4.15 -4.74
CA LYS A 154 18.99 -4.36 -3.71
C LYS A 154 17.72 -4.87 -4.35
N LEU A 155 17.00 -5.73 -3.64
CA LEU A 155 15.60 -6.03 -3.93
C LEU A 155 14.78 -5.33 -2.86
N SER A 156 13.82 -4.50 -3.26
CA SER A 156 13.06 -3.67 -2.34
C SER A 156 11.56 -3.80 -2.58
N PHE A 157 10.75 -3.69 -1.52
CA PHE A 157 9.32 -3.49 -1.68
C PHE A 157 9.08 -2.14 -2.31
N GLU A 158 8.23 -2.10 -3.34
CA GLU A 158 7.73 -0.82 -3.80
C GLU A 158 6.64 -0.34 -2.86
N LEU A 159 7.04 0.50 -1.91
CA LEU A 159 6.10 1.13 -0.99
C LEU A 159 5.25 2.13 -1.76
N ARG A 160 3.92 1.95 -1.71
CA ARG A 160 3.01 3.02 -2.12
C ARG A 160 3.22 4.20 -1.19
N LYS A 161 3.08 5.43 -1.71
CA LYS A 161 3.00 6.61 -0.84
C LYS A 161 1.91 6.35 0.21
N LYS A 162 2.08 6.88 1.43
CA LYS A 162 0.96 6.86 2.37
C LYS A 162 -0.16 7.69 1.76
N HIS A 163 -1.38 7.16 1.80
CA HIS A 163 -2.55 7.92 1.37
C HIS A 163 -2.65 9.17 2.25
N SER A 164 -2.78 10.35 1.64
CA SER A 164 -2.71 11.61 2.36
C SER A 164 -3.91 12.50 2.07
N LEU A 165 -4.20 13.41 2.99
CA LEU A 165 -5.15 14.48 2.77
C LEU A 165 -4.58 15.48 1.75
N GLU A 166 -5.40 15.93 0.82
CA GLU A 166 -5.13 17.05 -0.07
C GLU A 166 -6.28 18.05 0.09
N LEU A 167 -5.98 19.23 0.61
CA LEU A 167 -6.95 20.31 0.73
C LEU A 167 -6.94 21.15 -0.55
N ASP A 168 -8.12 21.53 -0.99
CA ASP A 168 -8.30 22.61 -1.96
C ASP A 168 -8.13 23.96 -1.26
N ASP A 169 -7.73 25.01 -1.98
CA ASP A 169 -7.52 26.35 -1.43
C ASP A 169 -8.75 26.84 -0.64
N SER A 170 -9.97 26.50 -1.10
CA SER A 170 -11.21 26.84 -0.41
C SER A 170 -11.28 26.24 1.01
N TRP A 171 -10.90 24.97 1.16
CA TRP A 171 -10.86 24.26 2.44
C TRP A 171 -9.68 24.67 3.29
N GLU A 172 -8.50 24.86 2.68
CA GLU A 172 -7.28 25.26 3.36
C GLU A 172 -7.47 26.61 4.10
N ASN A 173 -8.21 27.53 3.48
CA ASN A 173 -8.50 28.85 4.02
C ASN A 173 -9.70 28.88 4.99
N SER A 174 -10.64 27.93 4.89
CA SER A 174 -11.84 27.90 5.73
C SER A 174 -11.68 27.13 7.03
N LEU A 175 -10.72 26.20 7.10
CA LEU A 175 -10.53 25.33 8.25
C LEU A 175 -9.53 25.88 9.26
N SER A 176 -9.79 25.64 10.54
CA SER A 176 -8.79 25.84 11.58
C SER A 176 -7.69 24.78 11.51
N GLU A 177 -6.53 25.05 12.10
CA GLU A 177 -5.43 24.07 12.19
C GLU A 177 -5.81 22.80 12.97
N GLU A 178 -6.76 22.89 13.90
CA GLU A 178 -7.25 21.72 14.63
C GLU A 178 -8.13 20.86 13.72
N ASP A 179 -9.03 21.45 12.94
CA ASP A 179 -9.89 20.73 11.99
C ASP A 179 -9.07 20.04 10.90
N LYS A 180 -8.00 20.70 10.40
CA LYS A 180 -7.06 20.09 9.44
C LYS A 180 -6.41 18.84 10.02
N LYS A 181 -5.95 18.90 11.27
CA LYS A 181 -5.36 17.74 11.96
C LYS A 181 -6.39 16.63 12.19
N GLU A 182 -7.63 16.97 12.50
CA GLU A 182 -8.70 15.99 12.65
C GLU A 182 -9.00 15.27 11.33
N LEU A 183 -9.10 16.01 10.22
CA LEU A 183 -9.23 15.43 8.89
C LEU A 183 -8.04 14.55 8.50
N GLU A 184 -6.81 14.96 8.82
CA GLU A 184 -5.64 14.11 8.59
C GLU A 184 -5.70 12.81 9.40
N ARG A 185 -6.11 12.89 10.68
CA ARG A 185 -6.29 11.70 11.52
C ARG A 185 -7.37 10.79 10.97
N LEU A 186 -8.48 11.36 10.49
CA LEU A 186 -9.56 10.61 9.83
C LEU A 186 -9.04 9.90 8.58
N VAL A 187 -8.34 10.60 7.68
CA VAL A 187 -7.77 9.99 6.47
C VAL A 187 -6.85 8.81 6.81
N ARG A 188 -6.08 8.92 7.90
CA ARG A 188 -5.17 7.85 8.36
C ARG A 188 -5.90 6.68 9.03
N SER A 189 -7.06 6.90 9.64
CA SER A 189 -7.83 5.86 10.33
C SER A 189 -8.76 5.08 9.41
N LEU A 190 -9.12 5.65 8.25
CA LEU A 190 -9.96 4.98 7.26
C LEU A 190 -9.29 3.72 6.67
N PRO A 191 -10.06 2.68 6.32
CA PRO A 191 -9.52 1.47 5.69
C PRO A 191 -8.75 1.78 4.41
N ARG A 192 -7.71 0.99 4.10
CA ARG A 192 -6.98 1.16 2.82
C ARG A 192 -7.91 0.99 1.64
N LEU A 193 -7.69 1.83 0.63
CA LEU A 193 -8.31 1.68 -0.68
C LEU A 193 -7.64 0.54 -1.43
N GLY A 194 -8.46 -0.25 -2.13
CA GLY A 194 -8.02 -1.17 -3.16
C GLY A 194 -7.27 -0.43 -4.28
N GLU A 195 -6.48 -1.18 -5.05
CA GLU A 195 -5.83 -0.61 -6.22
C GLU A 195 -6.89 -0.20 -7.25
N ASN A 196 -6.78 1.04 -7.72
CA ASN A 196 -7.74 1.68 -8.62
C ASN A 196 -9.13 1.97 -8.03
N GLU A 197 -9.31 1.81 -6.73
CA GLU A 197 -10.57 2.13 -6.06
C GLU A 197 -10.75 3.66 -5.94
N VAL A 198 -11.99 4.12 -6.18
CA VAL A 198 -12.46 5.43 -5.77
C VAL A 198 -13.55 5.23 -4.75
N ASN A 199 -13.43 5.92 -3.62
CA ASN A 199 -14.37 5.81 -2.52
C ASN A 199 -14.86 7.19 -2.10
N ILE A 200 -16.13 7.28 -1.71
CA ILE A 200 -16.75 8.51 -1.22
C ILE A 200 -17.20 8.25 0.21
N VAL A 201 -16.79 9.11 1.13
CA VAL A 201 -17.16 9.06 2.55
C VAL A 201 -17.88 10.36 2.91
N GLY A 202 -19.01 10.25 3.62
CA GLY A 202 -19.68 11.41 4.18
C GLY A 202 -18.93 11.96 5.40
N LEU A 203 -18.68 13.27 5.42
CA LEU A 203 -18.08 13.97 6.56
C LEU A 203 -19.18 14.60 7.42
N GLN A 204 -20.02 15.41 6.78
CA GLN A 204 -21.13 16.11 7.43
C GLN A 204 -22.27 16.37 6.45
N ALA A 205 -23.48 16.47 6.96
CA ALA A 205 -24.65 16.90 6.20
C ALA A 205 -25.49 17.84 7.07
N THR A 206 -25.90 18.97 6.52
CA THR A 206 -26.78 19.94 7.20
C THR A 206 -27.72 20.60 6.20
N THR A 207 -28.79 21.19 6.68
CA THR A 207 -29.66 22.07 5.87
C THR A 207 -29.35 23.51 6.22
N ASP A 208 -29.12 24.37 5.22
CA ASP A 208 -28.88 25.79 5.45
C ASP A 208 -30.19 26.57 5.64
N GLU A 209 -30.09 27.89 5.88
CA GLU A 209 -31.25 28.77 6.11
C GLU A 209 -32.17 28.89 4.88
N GLU A 210 -31.64 28.66 3.67
CA GLU A 210 -32.40 28.69 2.41
C GLU A 210 -33.11 27.36 2.13
N GLY A 211 -32.84 26.34 2.95
CA GLY A 211 -33.39 25.00 2.82
C GLY A 211 -32.62 24.14 1.81
N ASN A 212 -31.38 24.50 1.46
CA ASN A 212 -30.51 23.66 0.66
C ASN A 212 -29.84 22.61 1.57
N LEU A 213 -29.62 21.41 1.04
CA LEU A 213 -28.88 20.37 1.73
C LEU A 213 -27.40 20.50 1.38
N VAL A 214 -26.58 20.85 2.37
CA VAL A 214 -25.13 21.02 2.27
C VAL A 214 -24.44 19.76 2.77
N VAL A 215 -23.74 19.06 1.88
CA VAL A 215 -23.10 17.78 2.16
C VAL A 215 -21.59 17.89 1.96
N GLY A 216 -20.83 17.76 3.04
CA GLY A 216 -19.37 17.63 3.01
C GLY A 216 -18.98 16.18 2.80
N LEU A 217 -18.20 15.93 1.74
CA LEU A 217 -17.70 14.61 1.36
C LEU A 217 -16.19 14.56 1.41
N LEU A 218 -15.63 13.38 1.65
CA LEU A 218 -14.24 13.06 1.42
C LEU A 218 -14.17 12.08 0.24
N ILE A 219 -13.63 12.54 -0.88
CA ILE A 219 -13.46 11.71 -2.07
C ILE A 219 -12.02 11.19 -2.09
N ARG A 220 -11.88 9.87 -2.11
CA ARG A 220 -10.62 9.19 -1.88
C ARG A 220 -10.17 8.48 -3.16
N ASN A 221 -8.96 8.78 -3.62
CA ASN A 221 -8.39 8.23 -4.84
C ASN A 221 -7.33 7.15 -4.52
N GLY A 222 -7.64 5.87 -4.71
CA GLY A 222 -6.71 4.75 -4.57
C GLY A 222 -5.84 4.48 -5.81
N ASN A 223 -5.96 5.29 -6.86
CA ASN A 223 -5.20 5.13 -8.10
C ASN A 223 -3.79 5.71 -7.98
N GLN A 224 -2.89 5.20 -8.82
CA GLN A 224 -1.53 5.74 -9.00
C GLN A 224 -1.47 6.96 -9.92
N LYS A 225 -2.63 7.39 -10.43
CA LYS A 225 -2.79 8.54 -11.32
C LYS A 225 -3.85 9.47 -10.74
N ASP A 226 -3.74 10.74 -11.11
CA ASP A 226 -4.74 11.75 -10.80
C ASP A 226 -6.06 11.40 -11.50
N ILE A 227 -7.18 11.68 -10.83
CA ILE A 227 -8.52 11.51 -11.37
C ILE A 227 -9.13 12.88 -11.58
N GLN A 228 -9.74 13.06 -12.75
CA GLN A 228 -10.54 14.25 -13.07
C GLN A 228 -12.03 13.91 -13.06
N PHE A 229 -12.80 14.58 -12.20
CA PHE A 229 -14.25 14.56 -12.23
C PHE A 229 -14.77 15.78 -12.98
N LYS A 230 -15.37 15.55 -14.15
CA LYS A 230 -16.13 16.57 -14.89
C LYS A 230 -17.61 16.55 -14.55
N LYS A 231 -18.13 15.37 -14.23
CA LYS A 231 -19.49 15.14 -13.77
C LYS A 231 -19.48 14.14 -12.63
N LEU A 232 -20.26 14.39 -11.59
CA LEU A 232 -20.41 13.48 -10.47
C LEU A 232 -21.89 13.41 -10.08
N PRO A 233 -22.59 12.30 -10.39
CA PRO A 233 -23.91 12.06 -9.84
C PRO A 233 -23.78 11.68 -8.36
N LEU A 234 -24.66 12.20 -7.52
CA LEU A 234 -24.71 11.88 -6.10
C LEU A 234 -26.15 11.62 -5.67
N VAL A 235 -26.32 10.62 -4.81
CA VAL A 235 -27.56 10.26 -4.16
C VAL A 235 -27.31 10.30 -2.66
N VAL A 236 -28.24 10.90 -1.90
CA VAL A 236 -28.19 10.97 -0.44
C VAL A 236 -29.38 10.21 0.13
N GLU A 237 -29.11 9.34 1.11
CA GLU A 237 -30.09 8.61 1.89
C GLU A 237 -30.02 9.03 3.36
N ASP A 238 -31.17 9.15 4.02
CA ASP A 238 -31.26 9.50 5.44
C ASP A 238 -31.26 8.25 6.35
N ALA A 239 -31.48 8.44 7.65
CA ALA A 239 -31.46 7.36 8.64
C ALA A 239 -32.52 6.28 8.41
N SER A 240 -33.56 6.57 7.62
CA SER A 240 -34.59 5.59 7.25
C SER A 240 -34.19 4.74 6.04
N GLY A 241 -33.07 5.06 5.38
CA GLY A 241 -32.65 4.45 4.12
C GLY A 241 -33.41 4.98 2.91
N GLU A 242 -34.24 6.03 3.08
CA GLU A 242 -34.95 6.65 1.98
C GLU A 242 -34.07 7.68 1.27
N VAL A 243 -34.17 7.74 -0.05
CA VAL A 243 -33.45 8.73 -0.85
C VAL A 243 -34.09 10.11 -0.64
N ILE A 244 -33.29 11.02 -0.08
CA ILE A 244 -33.72 12.38 0.24
C ILE A 244 -33.27 13.42 -0.79
N ALA A 245 -32.22 13.13 -1.57
CA ALA A 245 -31.75 14.04 -2.61
C ALA A 245 -31.01 13.27 -3.72
N ARG A 246 -31.13 13.79 -4.95
CA ARG A 246 -30.36 13.33 -6.12
C ARG A 246 -29.85 14.54 -6.89
N GLY A 247 -28.57 14.54 -7.24
CA GLY A 247 -27.95 15.65 -7.95
C GLY A 247 -26.93 15.16 -8.96
N LEU A 248 -26.82 15.85 -10.09
CA LEU A 248 -25.72 15.68 -11.05
C LEU A 248 -24.90 16.96 -11.05
N PHE A 249 -23.71 16.88 -10.47
CA PHE A 249 -22.82 18.02 -10.35
C PHE A 249 -21.91 18.07 -11.57
N THR A 250 -21.84 19.23 -12.22
CA THR A 250 -20.81 19.54 -13.20
C THR A 250 -19.78 20.42 -12.52
N LEU A 251 -18.56 19.91 -12.40
CA LEU A 251 -17.47 20.53 -11.67
C LEU A 251 -16.15 20.21 -12.36
N ASP A 252 -15.07 20.91 -11.98
CA ASP A 252 -13.73 20.59 -12.45
C ASP A 252 -12.83 20.18 -11.29
N LEU A 253 -13.06 18.96 -10.78
CA LEU A 253 -12.41 18.47 -9.56
C LEU A 253 -11.32 17.46 -9.90
N GLN A 254 -10.06 17.85 -9.64
CA GLN A 254 -8.92 16.95 -9.69
C GLN A 254 -8.59 16.41 -8.29
N ILE A 255 -8.43 15.10 -8.21
CA ILE A 255 -7.95 14.41 -7.01
C ILE A 255 -6.64 13.72 -7.36
N LYS A 256 -5.54 14.11 -6.70
CA LYS A 256 -4.21 13.57 -7.01
C LYS A 256 -4.13 12.09 -6.73
N ALA A 257 -3.16 11.44 -7.37
CA ALA A 257 -2.84 10.05 -7.13
C ALA A 257 -2.65 9.79 -5.63
N ASN A 258 -3.40 8.82 -5.11
CA ASN A 258 -3.28 8.36 -3.73
C ASN A 258 -3.52 9.45 -2.66
N THR A 259 -4.46 10.37 -2.93
CA THR A 259 -4.92 11.37 -1.95
C THR A 259 -6.42 11.27 -1.68
N SER A 260 -6.85 11.82 -0.54
CA SER A 260 -8.24 12.11 -0.22
C SER A 260 -8.44 13.63 -0.27
N LYS A 261 -9.45 14.09 -1.00
CA LYS A 261 -9.80 15.51 -1.08
C LYS A 261 -11.21 15.74 -0.53
N PRO A 262 -11.39 16.64 0.46
CA PRO A 262 -12.71 17.01 0.92
C PRO A 262 -13.36 17.96 -0.09
N TRP A 263 -14.68 17.84 -0.25
CA TRP A 263 -15.45 18.68 -1.15
C TRP A 263 -16.87 18.85 -0.64
N THR A 264 -17.42 20.04 -0.78
CA THR A 264 -18.80 20.35 -0.36
C THR A 264 -19.70 20.38 -1.57
N PHE A 265 -20.81 19.65 -1.51
CA PHE A 265 -21.87 19.62 -2.51
C PHE A 265 -23.14 20.22 -1.93
N ILE A 266 -23.71 21.18 -2.64
CA ILE A 266 -24.94 21.86 -2.24
C ILE A 266 -26.05 21.36 -3.14
N PHE A 267 -27.02 20.65 -2.57
CA PHE A 267 -28.24 20.23 -3.24
C PHE A 267 -29.29 21.33 -3.01
N PRO A 268 -29.70 22.05 -4.07
CA PRO A 268 -30.75 23.05 -3.93
C PRO A 268 -32.04 22.43 -3.39
N LYS A 269 -32.84 23.22 -2.67
CA LYS A 269 -34.12 22.77 -2.12
C LYS A 269 -35.03 22.05 -3.14
N SER A 270 -34.96 22.43 -4.42
CA SER A 270 -35.72 21.80 -5.51
C SER A 270 -35.34 20.35 -5.81
N LEU A 271 -34.15 19.90 -5.38
CA LEU A 271 -33.66 18.52 -5.53
C LEU A 271 -33.93 17.66 -4.29
N ILE A 272 -34.46 18.25 -3.21
CA ILE A 272 -34.79 17.57 -1.98
C ILE A 272 -36.17 16.91 -2.13
N LEU A 273 -36.23 15.61 -1.90
CA LEU A 273 -37.39 14.76 -2.13
C LEU A 273 -38.29 14.60 -0.91
N LYS A 274 -37.83 15.08 0.27
CA LYS A 274 -38.49 14.85 1.57
C LYS A 274 -38.48 16.13 2.40
N GLU A 275 -39.63 16.50 2.97
CA GLU A 275 -39.74 17.70 3.80
C GLU A 275 -39.05 17.57 5.15
N LYS A 276 -39.07 16.37 5.76
CA LYS A 276 -38.43 16.09 7.05
C LYS A 276 -37.29 15.11 6.84
N ILE A 277 -36.06 15.60 6.99
CA ILE A 277 -34.84 14.83 6.80
C ILE A 277 -34.28 14.43 8.17
N ASP A 278 -33.88 13.17 8.33
CA ASP A 278 -33.18 12.68 9.51
C ASP A 278 -31.70 12.38 9.21
N LEU A 279 -30.83 13.35 9.48
CA LEU A 279 -29.39 13.25 9.20
C LEU A 279 -28.56 12.65 10.35
N ARG A 280 -29.19 12.04 11.37
CA ARG A 280 -28.45 11.38 12.47
C ARG A 280 -27.60 10.21 11.97
N GLN A 281 -28.10 9.53 10.96
CA GLN A 281 -27.37 8.57 10.13
C GLN A 281 -27.73 8.89 8.69
N TRP A 282 -26.76 8.83 7.80
CA TRP A 282 -26.99 9.12 6.39
C TRP A 282 -25.90 8.46 5.55
N GLN A 283 -26.21 8.22 4.28
CA GLN A 283 -25.26 7.70 3.32
C GLN A 283 -25.29 8.54 2.06
N VAL A 284 -24.14 8.61 1.41
CA VAL A 284 -23.98 9.22 0.10
C VAL A 284 -23.22 8.27 -0.82
N TYR A 285 -23.66 8.18 -2.05
CA TYR A 285 -22.98 7.39 -3.06
C TYR A 285 -23.17 8.00 -4.45
N SER A 286 -22.21 7.71 -5.32
CA SER A 286 -22.39 7.92 -6.76
C SER A 286 -23.07 6.67 -7.32
N PRO A 287 -24.28 6.78 -7.91
CA PRO A 287 -24.86 5.65 -8.61
C PRO A 287 -23.92 5.26 -9.76
N HIS A 288 -23.67 3.96 -9.90
CA HIS A 288 -22.91 3.47 -11.05
C HIS A 288 -23.71 3.73 -12.33
N PRO A 289 -23.07 4.17 -13.42
CA PRO A 289 -23.71 4.22 -14.73
C PRO A 289 -24.11 2.82 -15.22
#